data_AF-A0A964EY85-F1
#
_entry.id   AF-A0A964EY85-F1
#
_cell.length_a   1.000
_cell.length_b   1.000
_cell.length_c   1.000
_cell.angle_alpha   90.00
_cell.angle_beta   90.00
_cell.angle_gamma   90.00
#
_symmetry.space_group_name_H-M   'P 1'
#
loop_
_entity.id
_entity.type
_entity.pdbx_description
1 polymer ?
#
loop_
_entity_poly.entity_id
_entity_poly.type
_entity_poly.pdbx_seq_one_letter_code
_entity_poly.pdbx_strand_id
1 'polypeptide(L)'
;MRTLLISAIAVSALGCDYEGRDFVPTPRDDFPGIVVLNEGDDLGIITFEDWTEETQRLDQAIYHTLGPAEPGLWGGATATFQGTGGEVCVFVDPEAVFWNQSVSAQEPTAEYSYADNYLDDGDLDLEVGLSAYYTGSPGIEIGTFEQPYEDSLGNIITIEFNECTMVGRQSQTGAHAGRATAEYCTIDTSLHPDREYTIVLRTWSMPKDDYLLSYAVGVVDGPCNTSGVLNPGGVSNPECVFPGEARDEDGQPLDGFQALEAAYCAGTQHEFCADNPGLCG
;
A
#
# COMPACT_ATOMS: atom_id res chain seq x y z
N MET A 1 27.45 -22.94 -66.67
CA MET A 1 27.61 -23.22 -65.23
C MET A 1 27.60 -21.90 -64.47
N ARG A 2 26.48 -21.56 -63.83
CA ARG A 2 26.37 -20.46 -62.88
C ARG A 2 25.85 -21.08 -61.59
N THR A 3 26.70 -21.14 -60.58
CA THR A 3 26.37 -21.62 -59.24
C THR A 3 25.78 -20.44 -58.47
N LEU A 4 24.45 -20.44 -58.27
CA LEU A 4 23.80 -19.55 -57.31
C LEU A 4 24.09 -20.11 -55.90
N LEU A 5 24.91 -19.41 -55.13
CA LEU A 5 24.94 -19.58 -53.66
C LEU A 5 23.71 -18.86 -53.11
N ILE A 6 22.73 -19.61 -52.63
CA ILE A 6 21.66 -19.12 -51.79
C ILE A 6 22.21 -19.15 -50.36
N SER A 7 22.74 -18.02 -49.88
CA SER A 7 22.99 -17.82 -48.45
C SER A 7 21.65 -17.55 -47.79
N ALA A 8 21.00 -18.60 -47.28
CA ALA A 8 19.88 -18.47 -46.36
C ALA A 8 20.43 -17.89 -45.05
N ILE A 9 20.21 -16.60 -44.82
CA ILE A 9 20.35 -15.98 -43.51
C ILE A 9 19.21 -16.55 -42.67
N ALA A 10 19.48 -17.65 -41.96
CA ALA A 10 18.68 -18.06 -40.82
C ALA A 10 18.97 -17.05 -39.71
N VAL A 11 18.22 -15.94 -39.70
CA VAL A 11 17.97 -15.21 -38.46
C VAL A 11 17.08 -16.12 -37.64
N SER A 12 17.69 -17.10 -36.97
CA SER A 12 17.09 -17.74 -35.82
C SER A 12 16.81 -16.62 -34.84
N ALA A 13 15.55 -16.23 -34.79
CA ALA A 13 14.98 -15.50 -33.68
C ALA A 13 15.37 -16.26 -32.41
N LEU A 14 16.46 -15.83 -31.78
CA LEU A 14 16.58 -15.86 -30.33
C LEU A 14 15.57 -14.84 -29.83
N GLY A 15 14.28 -15.11 -30.06
CA GLY A 15 13.25 -14.52 -29.23
C GLY A 15 13.56 -15.08 -27.86
N CYS A 16 14.04 -14.23 -26.97
CA CYS A 16 14.17 -14.59 -25.57
C CYS A 16 12.80 -15.14 -25.16
N ASP A 17 12.75 -16.43 -24.88
CA ASP A 17 11.56 -17.15 -24.43
C ASP A 17 11.35 -16.76 -22.96
N TYR A 18 11.01 -15.48 -22.75
CA TYR A 18 10.55 -15.01 -21.46
C TYR A 18 9.16 -15.58 -21.30
N GLU A 19 9.03 -16.58 -20.44
CA GLU A 19 7.73 -17.05 -20.03
C GLU A 19 7.10 -15.96 -19.14
N GLY A 20 5.79 -15.77 -19.18
CA GLY A 20 5.12 -14.73 -18.36
C GLY A 20 5.44 -14.81 -16.86
N ARG A 21 5.88 -15.99 -16.38
CA ARG A 21 6.36 -16.22 -15.02
C ARG A 21 7.66 -15.48 -14.68
N ASP A 22 8.48 -15.15 -15.67
CA ASP A 22 9.75 -14.44 -15.47
C ASP A 22 9.50 -12.96 -15.09
N PHE A 23 8.25 -12.50 -15.21
CA PHE A 23 7.79 -11.19 -14.77
C PHE A 23 6.99 -11.23 -13.46
N VAL A 24 6.83 -12.41 -12.85
CA VAL A 24 6.21 -12.54 -11.52
C VAL A 24 7.35 -12.55 -10.51
N PRO A 25 7.45 -11.54 -9.62
CA PRO A 25 8.51 -11.52 -8.62
C PRO A 25 8.43 -12.80 -7.77
N THR A 26 9.59 -13.36 -7.44
CA THR A 26 9.64 -14.60 -6.66
C THR A 26 9.35 -14.28 -5.19
N PRO A 27 8.49 -15.05 -4.51
CA PRO A 27 8.26 -14.91 -3.08
C PRO A 27 9.57 -14.94 -2.28
N ARG A 28 9.59 -14.14 -1.22
CA ARG A 28 10.74 -13.92 -0.34
C ARG A 28 10.42 -14.45 1.05
N ASP A 29 11.35 -15.21 1.64
CA ASP A 29 11.18 -15.74 3.00
C ASP A 29 11.37 -14.66 4.07
N ASP A 30 12.20 -13.65 3.76
CA ASP A 30 12.50 -12.49 4.61
C ASP A 30 11.39 -11.42 4.57
N PHE A 31 10.61 -11.39 3.49
CA PHE A 31 9.50 -10.47 3.29
C PHE A 31 8.25 -11.23 2.84
N PRO A 32 7.43 -11.70 3.79
CA PRO A 32 6.21 -12.41 3.45
C PRO A 32 5.29 -11.52 2.62
N GLY A 33 4.73 -12.08 1.54
CA GLY A 33 3.71 -11.37 0.75
C GLY A 33 2.33 -11.33 1.39
N ILE A 34 2.12 -12.05 2.50
CA ILE A 34 0.86 -12.05 3.26
C ILE A 34 1.19 -11.97 4.75
N VAL A 35 0.67 -10.97 5.46
CA VAL A 35 0.94 -10.76 6.89
C VAL A 35 -0.31 -10.45 7.70
N VAL A 36 -0.24 -10.70 9.01
CA VAL A 36 -1.21 -10.22 10.00
C VAL A 36 -0.48 -9.22 10.89
N LEU A 37 -0.88 -7.95 10.85
CA LEU A 37 -0.14 -6.85 11.49
C LEU A 37 -0.16 -6.89 13.01
N ASN A 38 -1.17 -7.56 13.57
CA ASN A 38 -1.48 -7.59 14.98
C ASN A 38 -1.86 -9.02 15.40
N GLU A 39 -0.97 -9.99 15.16
CA GLU A 39 -1.22 -11.38 15.54
C GLU A 39 -1.55 -11.52 17.04
N GLY A 40 -2.83 -11.71 17.34
CA GLY A 40 -3.32 -12.07 18.67
C GLY A 40 -3.93 -10.93 19.50
N ASP A 41 -3.92 -9.68 19.03
CA ASP A 41 -4.54 -8.53 19.69
C ASP A 41 -5.14 -7.58 18.65
N ASP A 42 -6.20 -6.83 18.97
CA ASP A 42 -6.77 -5.82 18.06
C ASP A 42 -5.85 -4.59 17.93
N LEU A 43 -5.85 -3.94 16.76
CA LEU A 43 -5.27 -2.61 16.60
C LEU A 43 -5.96 -1.65 17.58
N GLY A 44 -5.13 -0.95 18.35
CA GLY A 44 -5.59 0.13 19.19
C GLY A 44 -6.19 1.25 18.33
N ILE A 45 -7.26 1.86 18.85
CA ILE A 45 -7.83 3.06 18.25
C ILE A 45 -7.18 4.27 18.91
N ILE A 46 -6.42 5.02 18.13
CA ILE A 46 -5.74 6.24 18.52
C ILE A 46 -6.82 7.29 18.81
N THR A 47 -6.79 7.92 19.98
CA THR A 47 -7.71 9.02 20.26
C THR A 47 -7.39 10.22 19.37
N PHE A 48 -8.37 11.06 19.06
CA PHE A 48 -8.10 12.27 18.27
C PHE A 48 -7.06 13.19 18.93
N GLU A 49 -7.00 13.24 20.27
CA GLU A 49 -6.00 14.01 21.00
C GLU A 49 -4.58 13.46 20.73
N ASP A 50 -4.39 12.16 20.92
CA ASP A 50 -3.11 11.48 20.66
C ASP A 50 -2.71 11.54 19.18
N TRP A 51 -3.69 11.49 18.27
CA TRP A 51 -3.47 11.64 16.84
C TRP A 51 -2.85 12.98 16.45
N THR A 52 -3.23 14.05 17.15
CA THR A 52 -2.69 15.40 16.90
C THR A 52 -1.29 15.61 17.47
N GLU A 53 -0.87 14.77 18.42
CA GLU A 53 0.46 14.80 19.02
C GLU A 53 1.40 13.85 18.28
N GLU A 54 2.34 14.39 17.50
CA GLU A 54 3.22 13.61 16.60
C GLU A 54 3.84 12.39 17.28
N THR A 55 4.50 12.56 18.43
CA THR A 55 5.12 11.42 19.15
C THR A 55 4.12 10.32 19.48
N GLN A 56 2.90 10.66 19.92
CA GLN A 56 1.88 9.69 20.27
C GLN A 56 1.32 9.00 19.03
N ARG A 57 1.06 9.78 17.97
CA ARG A 57 0.64 9.25 16.67
C ARG A 57 1.64 8.23 16.12
N LEU A 58 2.93 8.54 16.12
CA LEU A 58 3.96 7.65 15.57
C LEU A 58 4.20 6.41 16.44
N ASP A 59 4.09 6.53 17.77
CA ASP A 59 4.24 5.39 18.69
C ASP A 59 3.08 4.38 18.58
N GLN A 60 1.89 4.85 18.20
CA GLN A 60 0.69 4.00 18.05
C GLN A 60 0.44 3.53 16.61
N ALA A 61 1.19 4.05 15.63
CA ALA A 61 1.14 3.57 14.25
C ALA A 61 1.87 2.23 14.11
N ILE A 62 1.41 1.38 13.20
CA ILE A 62 2.12 0.16 12.82
C ILE A 62 2.84 0.39 11.52
N TYR A 63 4.16 0.21 11.54
CA TYR A 63 5.01 0.22 10.36
C TYR A 63 5.32 -1.21 9.96
N HIS A 64 5.18 -1.54 8.69
CA HIS A 64 5.45 -2.87 8.19
C HIS A 64 5.93 -2.83 6.73
N THR A 65 6.44 -3.96 6.28
CA THR A 65 6.84 -4.22 4.89
C THR A 65 6.12 -5.45 4.35
N LEU A 66 5.84 -5.46 3.05
CA LEU A 66 5.32 -6.62 2.32
C LEU A 66 6.29 -6.99 1.21
N GLY A 67 6.44 -8.29 0.95
CA GLY A 67 7.15 -8.78 -0.22
C GLY A 67 6.19 -9.32 -1.29
N PRO A 68 6.71 -9.99 -2.32
CA PRO A 68 5.88 -10.66 -3.32
C PRO A 68 5.10 -11.84 -2.73
N ALA A 69 3.83 -11.96 -3.09
CA ALA A 69 3.01 -13.11 -2.74
C ALA A 69 3.30 -14.33 -3.64
N GLU A 70 2.94 -15.51 -3.13
CA GLU A 70 3.00 -16.76 -3.88
C GLU A 70 2.18 -16.70 -5.17
N PRO A 71 2.65 -17.29 -6.28
CA PRO A 71 1.93 -17.29 -7.55
C PRO A 71 0.49 -17.82 -7.40
N GLY A 72 -0.47 -16.99 -7.79
CA GLY A 72 -1.90 -17.32 -7.73
C GLY A 72 -2.60 -16.86 -6.45
N LEU A 73 -1.88 -16.24 -5.51
CA LEU A 73 -2.45 -15.55 -4.35
C LEU A 73 -2.35 -14.02 -4.52
N TRP A 74 -3.25 -13.32 -3.84
CA TRP A 74 -3.11 -11.89 -3.62
C TRP A 74 -2.13 -11.64 -2.46
N GLY A 75 -1.24 -10.66 -2.65
CA GLY A 75 -0.43 -10.13 -1.56
C GLY A 75 -1.19 -9.14 -0.71
N GLY A 76 -0.72 -8.89 0.51
CA GLY A 76 -1.31 -7.90 1.37
C GLY A 76 -1.14 -8.14 2.86
N ALA A 77 -1.79 -7.31 3.64
CA ALA A 77 -1.85 -7.41 5.08
C ALA A 77 -3.29 -7.40 5.58
N THR A 78 -3.51 -8.07 6.70
CA THR A 78 -4.77 -7.95 7.45
C THR A 78 -4.51 -7.44 8.84
N ALA A 79 -5.46 -6.68 9.37
CA ALA A 79 -5.52 -6.33 10.77
C ALA A 79 -6.97 -6.30 11.28
N THR A 80 -7.16 -6.20 12.59
CA THR A 80 -8.50 -6.11 13.18
C THR A 80 -8.60 -4.94 14.15
N PHE A 81 -9.80 -4.40 14.35
CA PHE A 81 -10.08 -3.46 15.43
C PHE A 81 -11.51 -3.63 15.96
N GLN A 82 -11.77 -3.17 17.19
CA GLN A 82 -13.10 -3.18 17.81
C GLN A 82 -13.85 -1.89 17.48
N GLY A 83 -15.07 -1.99 16.95
CA GLY A 83 -15.91 -0.83 16.70
C GLY A 83 -16.24 -0.05 17.98
N THR A 84 -16.12 1.28 17.93
CA THR A 84 -16.35 2.17 19.08
C THR A 84 -17.81 2.52 19.32
N GLY A 85 -18.68 2.21 18.35
CA GLY A 85 -20.05 2.75 18.28
C GLY A 85 -20.13 4.16 17.68
N GLY A 86 -18.99 4.71 17.22
CA GLY A 86 -18.90 5.98 16.50
C GLY A 86 -18.24 5.81 15.14
N GLU A 87 -17.84 6.94 14.54
CA GLU A 87 -17.04 6.95 13.32
C GLU A 87 -15.57 6.67 13.66
N VAL A 88 -14.93 5.82 12.88
CA VAL A 88 -13.50 5.49 12.98
C VAL A 88 -12.84 5.75 11.64
N CYS A 89 -11.68 6.38 11.63
CA CYS A 89 -10.87 6.58 10.43
C CYS A 89 -9.77 5.52 10.38
N VAL A 90 -9.77 4.70 9.34
CA VAL A 90 -8.60 3.87 9.02
C VAL A 90 -7.74 4.66 8.05
N PHE A 91 -6.47 4.82 8.38
CA PHE A 91 -5.50 5.59 7.60
C PHE A 91 -4.27 4.74 7.33
N VAL A 92 -3.85 4.70 6.08
CA VAL A 92 -2.68 3.99 5.58
C VAL A 92 -1.84 4.98 4.82
N ASP A 93 -0.56 5.04 5.14
CA ASP A 93 0.43 5.85 4.43
C ASP A 93 1.41 4.87 3.77
N PRO A 94 1.24 4.55 2.47
CA PRO A 94 2.22 3.75 1.75
C PRO A 94 3.54 4.53 1.64
N GLU A 95 4.64 3.81 1.46
CA GLU A 95 5.99 4.35 1.36
C GLU A 95 6.13 5.65 0.55
N ALA A 96 6.93 6.57 1.08
CA ALA A 96 7.21 7.87 0.49
C ALA A 96 7.70 7.72 -0.96
N VAL A 97 7.04 8.51 -1.82
CA VAL A 97 7.14 8.69 -3.28
C VAL A 97 8.56 8.83 -3.88
N PHE A 98 9.62 8.80 -3.06
CA PHE A 98 11.00 9.05 -3.50
C PHE A 98 11.93 7.85 -3.31
N TRP A 99 11.48 6.80 -2.62
CA TRP A 99 12.37 5.69 -2.31
C TRP A 99 12.63 4.78 -3.51
N ASN A 100 11.62 4.52 -4.35
CA ASN A 100 11.80 3.55 -5.42
C ASN A 100 12.21 4.18 -6.75
N GLN A 101 13.41 3.83 -7.17
CA GLN A 101 13.99 4.23 -8.44
C GLN A 101 13.41 3.37 -9.57
N SER A 102 12.33 3.87 -10.16
CA SER A 102 11.89 3.70 -11.55
C SER A 102 12.56 2.58 -12.40
N VAL A 103 12.07 1.34 -12.35
CA VAL A 103 12.24 0.35 -13.43
C VAL A 103 10.98 0.35 -14.31
N SER A 104 10.83 1.30 -15.24
CA SER A 104 9.78 1.17 -16.27
C SER A 104 10.03 -0.08 -17.12
N ALA A 105 9.01 -0.92 -17.34
CA ALA A 105 9.13 -2.06 -18.26
C ALA A 105 9.41 -1.62 -19.71
N GLN A 106 9.17 -0.34 -20.02
CA GLN A 106 9.41 0.27 -21.32
C GLN A 106 10.75 1.05 -21.36
N GLU A 107 11.19 1.60 -20.22
CA GLU A 107 12.42 2.43 -20.08
C GLU A 107 13.03 2.32 -18.66
N PRO A 108 13.63 1.18 -18.29
CA PRO A 108 14.16 1.00 -16.95
C PRO A 108 15.35 1.92 -16.71
N THR A 109 15.33 2.72 -15.64
CA THR A 109 16.42 3.63 -15.28
C THR A 109 16.75 3.49 -13.80
N ALA A 110 17.93 2.96 -13.51
CA ALA A 110 18.47 2.90 -12.13
C ALA A 110 19.04 4.26 -11.68
N GLU A 111 18.85 5.33 -12.46
CA GLU A 111 19.19 6.70 -12.06
C GLU A 111 17.91 7.35 -11.51
N TYR A 112 18.00 7.95 -10.32
CA TYR A 112 16.93 8.77 -9.78
C TYR A 112 16.48 9.80 -10.81
N SER A 113 15.16 9.93 -10.97
CA SER A 113 14.60 10.97 -11.81
C SER A 113 13.61 11.80 -11.01
N TYR A 114 13.87 13.10 -10.95
CA TYR A 114 12.86 14.08 -10.61
C TYR A 114 12.17 14.57 -11.90
N ALA A 115 10.85 14.49 -12.06
CA ALA A 115 9.85 14.00 -11.10
C ALA A 115 9.68 12.47 -11.15
N ASP A 116 9.24 11.94 -10.00
CA ASP A 116 8.71 10.59 -9.72
C ASP A 116 8.11 9.82 -10.93
N ASN A 117 8.41 8.51 -11.03
CA ASN A 117 7.85 7.60 -12.03
C ASN A 117 6.68 6.77 -11.45
N TYR A 118 5.48 7.21 -11.81
CA TYR A 118 4.18 6.58 -11.53
C TYR A 118 4.03 5.08 -11.86
N LEU A 119 5.01 4.44 -12.53
CA LEU A 119 5.00 3.02 -12.85
C LEU A 119 5.72 2.16 -11.79
N ASP A 120 6.25 2.75 -10.73
CA ASP A 120 7.11 2.07 -9.73
C ASP A 120 6.77 2.37 -8.27
N ASP A 121 5.70 3.12 -8.05
CA ASP A 121 5.24 3.46 -6.72
C ASP A 121 4.36 2.31 -6.24
N GLY A 122 4.90 1.50 -5.34
CA GLY A 122 4.16 0.44 -4.68
C GLY A 122 2.79 0.92 -4.17
N ASP A 123 1.80 0.06 -4.21
CA ASP A 123 0.40 0.46 -4.00
C ASP A 123 -0.38 -0.60 -3.22
N LEU A 124 -1.20 -0.12 -2.28
CA LEU A 124 -2.10 -0.92 -1.46
C LEU A 124 -3.52 -0.47 -1.76
N ASP A 125 -4.46 -1.40 -1.78
CA ASP A 125 -5.89 -1.13 -1.75
C ASP A 125 -6.43 -1.37 -0.34
N LEU A 126 -7.04 -0.35 0.24
CA LEU A 126 -7.69 -0.43 1.55
C LEU A 126 -9.16 -0.88 1.43
N GLU A 127 -9.45 -2.04 2.02
CA GLU A 127 -10.81 -2.53 2.28
C GLU A 127 -11.02 -2.69 3.78
N VAL A 128 -12.21 -2.35 4.27
CA VAL A 128 -12.56 -2.49 5.69
C VAL A 128 -14.02 -2.87 5.82
N GLY A 129 -14.32 -3.85 6.66
CA GLY A 129 -15.70 -4.28 6.94
C GLY A 129 -15.77 -5.19 8.16
N LEU A 130 -16.97 -5.56 8.58
CA LEU A 130 -17.15 -6.50 9.68
C LEU A 130 -16.41 -7.82 9.41
N SER A 131 -15.61 -8.29 10.37
CA SER A 131 -14.81 -9.52 10.23
C SER A 131 -15.66 -10.75 9.87
N ALA A 132 -16.93 -10.76 10.27
CA ALA A 132 -17.87 -11.84 9.95
C ALA A 132 -18.14 -11.99 8.44
N TYR A 133 -17.87 -10.96 7.64
CA TYR A 133 -18.05 -11.00 6.19
C TYR A 133 -16.76 -11.21 5.41
N TYR A 134 -15.60 -11.09 6.06
CA TYR A 134 -14.30 -11.32 5.44
C TYR A 134 -14.18 -12.77 4.98
N THR A 135 -13.76 -12.96 3.72
CA THR A 135 -13.70 -14.28 3.07
C THR A 135 -12.31 -14.92 3.11
N GLY A 136 -11.29 -14.16 3.50
CA GLY A 136 -9.90 -14.62 3.51
C GLY A 136 -9.55 -15.43 4.76
N SER A 137 -8.31 -15.90 4.78
CA SER A 137 -7.70 -16.56 5.94
C SER A 137 -6.46 -15.75 6.35
N PRO A 138 -6.54 -14.92 7.41
CA PRO A 138 -5.43 -14.08 7.85
C PRO A 138 -4.11 -14.85 7.93
N GLY A 139 -3.04 -14.30 7.34
CA GLY A 139 -1.71 -14.92 7.28
C GLY A 139 -1.56 -16.07 6.29
N ILE A 140 -2.61 -16.44 5.55
CA ILE A 140 -2.59 -17.53 4.56
C ILE A 140 -3.06 -17.04 3.18
N GLU A 141 -4.18 -16.33 3.13
CA GLU A 141 -4.82 -15.88 1.90
C GLU A 141 -5.58 -14.58 2.14
N ILE A 142 -5.25 -13.56 1.36
CA ILE A 142 -6.00 -12.30 1.33
C ILE A 142 -7.31 -12.52 0.59
N GLY A 143 -8.42 -12.38 1.32
CA GLY A 143 -9.77 -12.41 0.75
C GLY A 143 -10.34 -11.03 0.43
N THR A 144 -11.66 -10.99 0.34
CA THR A 144 -12.48 -9.80 0.08
C THR A 144 -13.67 -9.75 1.06
N PHE A 145 -14.52 -8.74 0.93
CA PHE A 145 -15.83 -8.66 1.60
C PHE A 145 -17.01 -9.01 0.66
N GLU A 146 -16.74 -9.69 -0.45
CA GLU A 146 -17.76 -10.13 -1.40
C GLU A 146 -18.36 -11.48 -1.00
N GLN A 147 -19.69 -11.60 -0.98
CA GLN A 147 -20.36 -12.88 -0.76
C GLN A 147 -21.42 -13.18 -1.83
N PRO A 148 -21.56 -14.47 -2.22
CA PRO A 148 -22.65 -14.88 -3.09
C PRO A 148 -23.98 -14.86 -2.32
N TYR A 149 -25.01 -14.31 -2.96
CA TYR A 149 -26.37 -14.26 -2.48
C TYR A 149 -27.32 -14.78 -3.56
N GLU A 150 -28.20 -15.72 -3.19
CA GLU A 150 -29.25 -16.20 -4.08
C GLU A 150 -30.49 -15.30 -3.92
N ASP A 151 -30.89 -14.63 -5.01
CA ASP A 151 -32.09 -13.81 -5.02
C ASP A 151 -33.38 -14.66 -4.99
N SER A 152 -34.53 -13.99 -4.85
CA SER A 152 -35.83 -14.67 -4.78
C SER A 152 -36.23 -15.44 -6.06
N LEU A 153 -35.48 -15.28 -7.15
CA LEU A 153 -35.68 -15.94 -8.44
C LEU A 153 -34.68 -17.10 -8.67
N GLY A 154 -33.75 -17.33 -7.74
CA GLY A 154 -32.72 -18.36 -7.83
C GLY A 154 -31.46 -17.89 -8.57
N ASN A 155 -31.28 -16.60 -8.82
CA ASN A 155 -30.04 -16.09 -9.41
C ASN A 155 -29.00 -15.84 -8.31
N ILE A 156 -27.76 -16.27 -8.53
CA ILE A 156 -26.63 -15.92 -7.68
C ILE A 156 -26.11 -14.54 -8.11
N ILE A 157 -26.11 -13.59 -7.17
CA ILE A 157 -25.48 -12.28 -7.30
C ILE A 157 -24.40 -12.12 -6.24
N THR A 158 -23.39 -11.32 -6.50
CA THR A 158 -22.39 -10.94 -5.49
C THR A 158 -22.85 -9.70 -4.75
N ILE A 159 -22.80 -9.74 -3.42
CA ILE A 159 -23.02 -8.58 -2.56
C ILE A 159 -21.67 -8.20 -1.96
N GLU A 160 -21.33 -6.92 -2.08
CA GLU A 160 -20.14 -6.32 -1.48
C GLU A 160 -20.48 -5.82 -0.07
N PHE A 161 -19.70 -6.26 0.92
CA PHE A 161 -19.82 -5.84 2.33
C PHE A 161 -18.65 -4.96 2.78
N ASN A 162 -17.76 -4.54 1.87
CA ASN A 162 -16.77 -3.52 2.15
C ASN A 162 -17.48 -2.21 2.54
N GLU A 163 -17.19 -1.73 3.74
CA GLU A 163 -17.71 -0.47 4.29
C GLU A 163 -16.78 0.70 3.96
N CYS A 164 -15.53 0.41 3.58
CA CYS A 164 -14.55 1.40 3.18
C CYS A 164 -14.86 1.96 1.79
N THR A 165 -15.45 3.16 1.75
CA THR A 165 -15.57 3.92 0.49
C THR A 165 -14.39 4.85 0.35
N MET A 166 -13.37 4.42 -0.39
CA MET A 166 -12.24 5.27 -0.74
C MET A 166 -12.67 6.41 -1.67
N VAL A 167 -12.12 7.60 -1.42
CA VAL A 167 -12.38 8.82 -2.20
C VAL A 167 -11.07 9.28 -2.82
N GLY A 168 -10.93 9.10 -4.14
CA GLY A 168 -9.72 9.48 -4.84
C GLY A 168 -9.51 10.99 -4.92
N ARG A 169 -8.34 11.41 -5.41
CA ARG A 169 -7.92 12.82 -5.54
C ARG A 169 -8.93 13.75 -6.23
N GLN A 170 -9.75 13.22 -7.15
CA GLN A 170 -10.80 13.97 -7.85
C GLN A 170 -12.19 13.85 -7.21
N SER A 171 -12.26 13.42 -5.94
CA SER A 171 -13.50 13.12 -5.22
C SER A 171 -14.34 12.01 -5.84
N GLN A 172 -13.71 11.09 -6.56
CA GLN A 172 -14.35 9.90 -7.13
C GLN A 172 -14.41 8.79 -6.07
N THR A 173 -15.60 8.24 -5.84
CA THR A 173 -15.82 7.10 -4.93
C THR A 173 -15.38 5.80 -5.59
N GLY A 174 -14.83 4.86 -4.80
CA GLY A 174 -14.28 3.62 -5.33
C GLY A 174 -13.00 3.87 -6.12
N ALA A 175 -12.27 4.92 -5.75
CA ALA A 175 -10.90 5.05 -6.19
C ALA A 175 -10.10 3.96 -5.49
N HIS A 176 -9.35 3.20 -6.27
CA HIS A 176 -8.19 2.47 -5.78
C HIS A 176 -7.10 3.50 -5.55
N ALA A 177 -6.20 3.26 -4.59
CA ALA A 177 -4.99 4.05 -4.62
C ALA A 177 -4.30 3.88 -5.96
N GLY A 178 -3.55 4.93 -6.22
CA GLY A 178 -2.77 5.13 -7.40
C GLY A 178 -1.88 6.26 -7.00
N ARG A 179 -0.58 5.97 -7.00
CA ARG A 179 0.52 6.87 -6.68
C ARG A 179 0.58 7.27 -5.20
N ALA A 180 1.28 6.47 -4.40
CA ALA A 180 1.93 6.82 -3.12
C ALA A 180 1.19 7.90 -2.31
N THR A 181 -0.14 7.76 -2.23
CA THR A 181 -1.04 8.69 -1.59
C THR A 181 -1.61 7.94 -0.42
N ALA A 182 -1.70 8.62 0.72
CA ALA A 182 -2.37 8.04 1.85
C ALA A 182 -3.78 7.56 1.47
N GLU A 183 -4.10 6.34 1.86
CA GLU A 183 -5.42 5.75 1.76
C GLU A 183 -6.14 5.88 3.07
N TYR A 184 -7.40 6.27 3.00
CA TYR A 184 -8.21 6.36 4.19
C TYR A 184 -9.69 6.25 3.88
N CYS A 185 -10.44 5.78 4.87
CA CYS A 185 -11.89 5.78 4.82
C CYS A 185 -12.49 5.81 6.22
N THR A 186 -13.64 6.48 6.31
CA THR A 186 -14.44 6.51 7.54
C THR A 186 -15.32 5.28 7.59
N ILE A 187 -15.28 4.57 8.72
CA ILE A 187 -16.14 3.43 9.04
C ILE A 187 -17.13 3.86 10.11
N ASP A 188 -18.43 3.76 9.83
CA ASP A 188 -19.47 4.04 10.81
C ASP A 188 -19.80 2.78 11.61
N THR A 189 -19.25 2.71 12.82
CA THR A 189 -19.41 1.53 13.69
C THR A 189 -20.66 1.60 14.57
N SER A 190 -21.53 2.61 14.40
CA SER A 190 -22.68 2.87 15.28
C SER A 190 -23.73 1.76 15.31
N LEU A 191 -23.87 1.00 14.22
CA LEU A 191 -24.78 -0.15 14.15
C LEU A 191 -24.21 -1.41 14.81
N HIS A 192 -22.90 -1.48 14.98
CA HIS A 192 -22.18 -2.66 15.48
C HIS A 192 -21.05 -2.26 16.45
N PRO A 193 -21.37 -1.61 17.59
CA PRO A 193 -20.39 -1.34 18.63
C PRO A 193 -19.84 -2.66 19.19
N ASP A 194 -18.58 -2.64 19.63
CA ASP A 194 -17.88 -3.80 20.23
C ASP A 194 -17.84 -5.03 19.30
N ARG A 195 -17.98 -4.82 17.99
CA ARG A 195 -17.78 -5.86 16.97
C ARG A 195 -16.45 -5.65 16.28
N GLU A 196 -15.84 -6.76 15.93
CA GLU A 196 -14.57 -6.79 15.23
C GLU A 196 -14.77 -6.44 13.75
N TYR A 197 -13.95 -5.51 13.28
CA TYR A 197 -13.81 -5.14 11.88
C TYR A 197 -12.44 -5.63 11.40
N THR A 198 -12.38 -6.13 10.18
CA THR A 198 -11.13 -6.50 9.52
C THR A 198 -10.72 -5.37 8.58
N ILE A 199 -9.47 -4.94 8.68
CA ILE A 199 -8.77 -4.11 7.71
C ILE A 199 -8.03 -5.06 6.78
N VAL A 200 -8.15 -4.83 5.47
CA VAL A 200 -7.45 -5.57 4.43
C VAL A 200 -6.69 -4.56 3.60
N LEU A 201 -5.37 -4.69 3.55
CA LEU A 201 -4.48 -3.94 2.68
C LEU A 201 -4.07 -4.88 1.56
N ARG A 202 -4.71 -4.83 0.40
CA ARG A 202 -4.38 -5.71 -0.72
C ARG A 202 -3.26 -5.07 -1.54
N THR A 203 -2.18 -5.80 -1.78
CA THR A 203 -1.12 -5.34 -2.68
C THR A 203 -1.65 -5.23 -4.11
N TRP A 204 -1.64 -4.02 -4.65
CA TRP A 204 -2.01 -3.73 -6.03
C TRP A 204 -0.78 -3.70 -6.94
N SER A 205 0.27 -3.01 -6.51
CA SER A 205 1.59 -3.04 -7.14
C SER A 205 2.71 -3.09 -6.12
N MET A 206 3.82 -3.70 -6.52
CA MET A 206 5.06 -3.70 -5.76
C MET A 206 6.05 -2.78 -6.43
N PRO A 207 6.93 -2.12 -5.66
CA PRO A 207 8.13 -1.53 -6.21
C PRO A 207 8.96 -2.54 -6.99
N LYS A 208 9.71 -2.10 -7.99
CA LYS A 208 10.43 -2.99 -8.91
C LYS A 208 11.91 -3.11 -8.65
N ASP A 209 12.46 -2.21 -7.86
CA ASP A 209 13.87 -2.22 -7.47
C ASP A 209 14.16 -3.32 -6.45
N ASP A 210 13.40 -3.39 -5.36
CA ASP A 210 13.60 -4.39 -4.30
C ASP A 210 12.40 -5.34 -4.08
N TYR A 211 11.26 -5.02 -4.71
CA TYR A 211 9.99 -5.69 -4.49
C TYR A 211 9.54 -5.70 -3.03
N LEU A 212 9.82 -4.63 -2.31
CA LEU A 212 9.39 -4.41 -0.94
C LEU A 212 8.45 -3.21 -0.87
N LEU A 213 7.29 -3.40 -0.27
CA LEU A 213 6.30 -2.36 -0.08
C LEU A 213 6.27 -2.00 1.40
N SER A 214 6.85 -0.86 1.75
CA SER A 214 6.77 -0.33 3.12
C SER A 214 5.50 0.51 3.29
N TYR A 215 4.94 0.54 4.49
CA TYR A 215 3.77 1.37 4.81
C TYR A 215 3.61 1.55 6.31
N ALA A 216 2.81 2.54 6.67
CA ALA A 216 2.31 2.75 8.02
C ALA A 216 0.78 2.67 8.04
N VAL A 217 0.20 2.11 9.10
CA VAL A 217 -1.24 2.07 9.33
C VAL A 217 -1.60 2.59 10.72
N GLY A 218 -2.71 3.30 10.80
CA GLY A 218 -3.32 3.69 12.06
C GLY A 218 -4.85 3.68 11.98
N VAL A 219 -5.46 3.43 13.13
CA VAL A 219 -6.92 3.47 13.31
C VAL A 219 -7.23 4.58 14.31
N VAL A 220 -8.04 5.55 13.94
CA VAL A 220 -8.21 6.80 14.70
C VAL A 220 -9.68 7.03 15.01
N ASP A 221 -9.97 7.47 16.23
CA ASP A 221 -11.33 7.84 16.65
C ASP A 221 -11.77 9.13 15.94
N GLY A 222 -12.90 9.06 15.23
CA GLY A 222 -13.49 10.14 14.44
C GLY A 222 -13.41 9.95 12.91
N PRO A 223 -14.01 10.87 12.14
CA PRO A 223 -14.11 10.76 10.69
C PRO A 223 -12.82 11.16 9.95
N CYS A 224 -12.56 10.52 8.79
CA CYS A 224 -11.52 10.90 7.83
C CYS A 224 -11.91 12.16 7.04
N ASN A 225 -11.90 13.33 7.68
CA ASN A 225 -12.10 14.61 7.00
C ASN A 225 -11.09 15.67 7.48
N THR A 226 -11.06 16.82 6.79
CA THR A 226 -10.10 17.91 7.06
C THR A 226 -10.33 18.63 8.39
N SER A 227 -11.51 18.48 9.00
CA SER A 227 -11.79 18.92 10.37
C SER A 227 -11.48 17.85 11.43
N GLY A 228 -11.13 16.65 10.99
CA GLY A 228 -10.79 15.48 11.80
C GLY A 228 -9.42 14.95 11.42
N VAL A 229 -9.35 13.68 11.04
CA VAL A 229 -8.11 12.89 11.01
C VAL A 229 -7.12 13.30 9.91
N LEU A 230 -7.55 13.94 8.82
CA LEU A 230 -6.68 14.16 7.64
C LEU A 230 -5.64 15.29 7.78
N ASN A 231 -5.64 16.04 8.88
CA ASN A 231 -4.67 17.11 9.12
C ASN A 231 -4.26 17.14 10.59
N PRO A 232 -3.59 16.07 11.08
CA PRO A 232 -3.18 16.02 12.48
C PRO A 232 -2.13 17.09 12.75
N GLY A 233 -2.29 17.86 13.83
CA GLY A 233 -1.25 18.79 14.28
C GLY A 233 -0.82 19.85 13.26
N GLY A 234 -1.61 20.08 12.19
CA GLY A 234 -1.26 21.00 11.10
C GLY A 234 -0.47 20.38 9.94
N VAL A 235 -0.32 19.05 9.89
CA VAL A 235 0.25 18.34 8.74
C VAL A 235 -0.68 18.46 7.54
N SER A 236 -0.30 19.30 6.57
CA SER A 236 -1.12 19.60 5.40
C SER A 236 -1.00 18.61 4.24
N ASN A 237 0.04 17.76 4.26
CA ASN A 237 0.24 16.71 3.27
C ASN A 237 -0.09 15.34 3.90
N PRO A 238 -1.09 14.59 3.40
CA PRO A 238 -1.43 13.28 3.93
C PRO A 238 -0.27 12.27 3.92
N GLU A 239 0.65 12.37 2.95
CA GLU A 239 1.87 11.55 2.84
C GLU A 239 2.93 11.87 3.91
N CYS A 240 2.66 12.83 4.78
CA CYS A 240 3.56 13.24 5.87
C CYS A 240 2.94 12.96 7.24
N VAL A 241 1.87 12.15 7.26
CA VAL A 241 1.17 11.81 8.49
C VAL A 241 2.01 10.78 9.27
N PHE A 242 2.58 9.79 8.59
CA PHE A 242 3.40 8.75 9.21
C PHE A 242 4.82 8.70 8.66
N PRO A 243 5.69 9.68 8.99
CA PRO A 243 7.06 9.66 8.53
C PRO A 243 7.89 8.48 9.08
N GLY A 244 8.90 8.09 8.31
CA GLY A 244 9.82 7.00 8.64
C GLY A 244 9.28 5.62 8.30
N GLU A 245 8.32 5.56 7.38
CA GLU A 245 7.73 4.35 6.85
C GLU A 245 8.64 3.64 5.84
N ALA A 246 9.56 4.33 5.17
CA ALA A 246 10.59 3.69 4.34
C ALA A 246 11.52 2.79 5.18
N ARG A 247 11.58 1.51 4.84
CA ARG A 247 12.37 0.48 5.55
C ARG A 247 13.34 -0.24 4.62
N ASP A 248 14.47 -0.66 5.17
CA ASP A 248 15.43 -1.51 4.47
C ASP A 248 15.07 -3.01 4.52
N GLU A 249 15.91 -3.84 3.92
CA GLU A 249 15.76 -5.31 3.92
C GLU A 249 15.85 -5.95 5.32
N ASP A 250 16.21 -5.20 6.37
CA ASP A 250 16.22 -5.64 7.76
C ASP A 250 15.03 -5.03 8.57
N GLY A 251 14.08 -4.38 7.88
CA GLY A 251 12.94 -3.68 8.48
C GLY A 251 13.33 -2.45 9.30
N GLN A 252 14.58 -2.00 9.20
CA GLN A 252 15.07 -0.82 9.90
C GLN A 252 14.68 0.44 9.13
N PRO A 253 14.44 1.56 9.84
CA PRO A 253 14.36 2.86 9.19
C PRO A 253 15.62 3.08 8.37
N LEU A 254 15.39 3.43 7.12
CA LEU A 254 16.45 3.58 6.17
C LEU A 254 17.30 4.83 6.44
N ASP A 255 18.61 4.66 6.50
CA ASP A 255 19.55 5.72 6.88
C ASP A 255 19.48 6.95 5.96
N GLY A 256 19.22 8.11 6.55
CA GLY A 256 19.14 9.39 5.83
C GLY A 256 17.81 9.67 5.15
N PHE A 257 16.92 8.66 5.01
CA PHE A 257 15.63 8.82 4.34
C PHE A 257 14.62 9.60 5.16
N GLN A 258 14.60 9.39 6.47
CA GLN A 258 13.78 10.20 7.36
C GLN A 258 14.08 11.71 7.23
N ALA A 259 15.33 12.08 6.94
CA ALA A 259 15.71 13.47 6.71
C ALA A 259 15.27 13.99 5.34
N LEU A 260 15.31 13.12 4.30
CA LEU A 260 14.79 13.43 2.98
C LEU A 260 13.27 13.64 3.02
N GLU A 261 12.57 12.74 3.69
CA GLU A 261 11.12 12.78 3.86
C GLU A 261 10.69 14.01 4.67
N ALA A 262 11.41 14.32 5.77
CA ALA A 262 11.20 15.57 6.50
C ALA A 262 11.41 16.80 5.61
N ALA A 263 12.40 16.79 4.70
CA ALA A 263 12.62 17.87 3.75
C ALA A 263 11.51 17.94 2.68
N TYR A 264 10.98 16.79 2.25
CA TYR A 264 9.80 16.73 1.39
C TYR A 264 8.58 17.36 2.06
N CYS A 265 8.27 16.93 3.29
CA CYS A 265 7.17 17.44 4.08
C CYS A 265 7.29 18.93 4.40
N ALA A 266 8.52 19.45 4.48
CA ALA A 266 8.81 20.87 4.65
C ALA A 266 8.82 21.68 3.33
N GLY A 267 8.74 21.03 2.16
CA GLY A 267 8.88 21.67 0.85
C GLY A 267 10.31 22.14 0.54
N THR A 268 11.31 21.65 1.25
CA THR A 268 12.74 22.00 1.13
C THR A 268 13.57 20.87 0.51
N GLN A 269 12.94 19.82 -0.02
CA GLN A 269 13.61 18.67 -0.67
C GLN A 269 14.72 19.09 -1.64
N HIS A 270 14.49 20.10 -2.47
CA HIS A 270 15.48 20.60 -3.43
C HIS A 270 16.78 21.11 -2.77
N GLU A 271 16.69 21.76 -1.61
CA GLU A 271 17.86 22.21 -0.84
C GLU A 271 18.55 21.03 -0.19
N PHE A 272 17.78 20.12 0.42
CA PHE A 272 18.30 18.90 1.00
C PHE A 272 19.09 18.07 -0.01
N CYS A 273 18.56 17.91 -1.22
CA CYS A 273 19.21 17.16 -2.30
C CYS A 273 20.44 17.86 -2.88
N ALA A 274 20.49 19.20 -2.83
CA ALA A 274 21.70 19.93 -3.22
C ALA A 274 22.87 19.64 -2.26
N ASP A 275 22.57 19.49 -0.97
CA ASP A 275 23.56 19.18 0.07
C ASP A 275 23.84 17.67 0.22
N ASN A 276 22.87 16.82 -0.15
CA ASN A 276 22.92 15.36 -0.01
C ASN A 276 22.61 14.65 -1.34
N PRO A 277 23.39 14.88 -2.41
CA PRO A 277 23.08 14.32 -3.73
C PRO A 277 23.05 12.78 -3.74
N GLY A 278 23.80 12.11 -2.85
CA GLY A 278 23.79 10.65 -2.76
C GLY A 278 22.51 10.04 -2.17
N LEU A 279 21.67 10.84 -1.52
CA LEU A 279 20.35 10.40 -0.99
C LEU A 279 19.20 10.75 -1.93
N CYS A 280 19.47 11.56 -2.94
CA CYS A 280 18.47 12.03 -3.89
C CYS A 280 18.79 11.63 -5.33
N GLY A 281 19.80 10.78 -5.55
CA GLY A 281 20.32 10.30 -6.83
C GLY A 281 20.82 11.33 -7.85
#